data_AF-A0A1Q7ALU4-F1
#
_entry.id   AF-A0A1Q7ALU4-F1
#
_cell.length_a   1.000
_cell.length_b   1.000
_cell.length_c   1.000
_cell.angle_alpha   90.00
_cell.angle_beta   90.00
_cell.angle_gamma   90.00
#
_symmetry.space_group_name_H-M   'P 1'
#
loop_
_entity.id
_entity.type
_entity.pdbx_description
1 polymer ?
#
loop_
_entity_poly.entity_id
_entity_poly.type
_entity_poly.pdbx_seq_one_letter_code
_entity_poly.pdbx_strand_id
1 'polypeptide(L)'
;MKKSFVPLAVVTALLFVIAPILIARAPYESEMLLIQKIFYFHVPSWVAMYCGLLVCAVGSIWYLFKGNRVADRYAESAAELVLLFGLNGLVSGPLWARKAWGVWWQWDAKLTSALLLWLIFVAYLPVREYGGGFAAPLLVSMLAFVLLFVLLLMVRVHLAAHQDALDELYLAHED
;
A
#
# COMPACT_ATOMS: atom_id res chain seq x y z
N MET A 1 17.11 6.65 -21.95
CA MET A 1 15.98 5.76 -21.57
C MET A 1 16.06 4.37 -22.20
N LYS A 2 16.40 4.19 -23.49
CA LYS A 2 16.40 2.85 -24.13
C LYS A 2 17.47 1.85 -23.64
N LYS A 3 18.68 2.33 -23.28
CA LYS A 3 19.79 1.44 -22.88
C LYS A 3 19.56 0.71 -21.54
N SER A 4 18.82 1.31 -20.62
CA SER A 4 18.50 0.72 -19.31
C SER A 4 17.17 -0.04 -19.30
N PHE A 5 16.28 0.23 -20.26
CA PHE A 5 14.96 -0.42 -20.33
C PHE A 5 15.07 -1.93 -20.56
N VAL A 6 15.84 -2.33 -21.58
CA VAL A 6 16.02 -3.75 -21.93
C VAL A 6 16.59 -4.58 -20.78
N PRO A 7 17.71 -4.20 -20.12
CA PRO A 7 18.22 -4.99 -19.01
C PRO A 7 17.26 -5.03 -17.83
N LEU A 8 16.56 -3.91 -17.53
CA LEU A 8 15.58 -3.89 -16.44
C LEU A 8 14.39 -4.82 -16.74
N ALA A 9 13.86 -4.79 -17.96
CA ALA A 9 12.77 -5.66 -18.39
C ALA A 9 13.17 -7.15 -18.33
N VAL A 10 14.40 -7.49 -18.74
CA VAL A 10 14.93 -8.86 -18.64
C VAL A 10 15.04 -9.28 -17.18
N VAL A 11 15.59 -8.44 -16.30
CA VAL A 11 15.68 -8.71 -14.86
C VAL A 11 14.28 -8.91 -14.26
N THR A 12 13.33 -8.03 -14.56
CA THR A 12 11.95 -8.17 -14.10
C THR A 12 11.31 -9.47 -14.58
N ALA A 13 11.47 -9.83 -15.86
CA ALA A 13 10.95 -11.09 -16.41
C ALA A 13 11.56 -12.31 -15.72
N LEU A 14 12.88 -12.30 -15.48
CA LEU A 14 13.56 -13.37 -14.74
C LEU A 14 13.03 -13.48 -13.31
N LEU A 15 12.86 -12.36 -12.60
CA LEU A 15 12.30 -12.35 -11.25
C LEU A 15 10.86 -12.90 -11.21
N PHE A 16 10.03 -12.58 -12.22
CA PHE A 16 8.67 -13.13 -12.33
C PHE A 16 8.65 -14.65 -12.50
N VAL A 17 9.66 -15.24 -13.15
CA VAL A 17 9.78 -16.70 -13.31
C VAL A 17 10.39 -17.36 -12.07
N ILE A 18 11.39 -16.72 -11.46
CA ILE A 18 12.15 -17.29 -10.34
C ILE A 18 11.37 -17.21 -9.04
N ALA A 19 10.68 -16.10 -8.76
CA ALA A 19 10.00 -15.88 -7.49
C ALA A 19 8.98 -16.98 -7.14
N PRO A 20 8.08 -17.43 -8.04
CA PRO A 20 7.16 -18.53 -7.76
C PRO A 20 7.88 -19.84 -7.39
N ILE A 21 9.01 -20.14 -8.05
CA ILE A 21 9.81 -21.34 -7.77
C ILE A 21 10.42 -21.28 -6.37
N LEU A 22 10.95 -20.11 -5.98
CA LEU A 22 11.48 -19.89 -4.64
C LEU A 22 10.39 -20.02 -3.56
N ILE A 23 9.22 -19.43 -3.81
CA ILE A 23 8.08 -19.49 -2.89
C ILE A 23 7.58 -20.94 -2.75
N ALA A 24 7.51 -21.69 -3.85
CA ALA A 24 7.10 -23.09 -3.81
C ALA A 24 8.07 -23.95 -2.99
N ARG A 25 9.37 -23.71 -3.11
CA ARG A 25 10.44 -24.43 -2.37
C ARG A 25 10.63 -23.98 -0.93
N ALA A 26 10.10 -22.82 -0.54
CA ALA A 26 10.17 -22.37 0.85
C ALA A 26 9.49 -23.39 1.79
N PRO A 27 10.06 -23.66 2.98
CA PRO A 27 9.46 -24.57 3.94
C PRO A 27 8.10 -24.04 4.41
N TYR A 28 7.24 -24.94 4.88
CA TYR A 28 6.00 -24.54 5.54
C TYR A 28 6.30 -24.01 6.93
N GLU A 29 5.55 -22.98 7.33
CA GLU A 29 5.54 -22.48 8.70
C GLU A 29 4.71 -23.43 9.58
N SER A 30 5.05 -23.52 10.87
CA SER A 30 4.50 -24.45 11.86
C SER A 30 2.97 -24.38 12.07
N GLU A 31 2.39 -23.18 12.08
CA GLU A 31 1.00 -22.94 12.49
C GLU A 31 0.05 -22.85 11.28
N MET A 32 0.40 -21.97 10.33
CA MET A 32 -0.42 -21.57 9.20
C MET A 32 -0.07 -22.33 7.91
N LEU A 33 1.01 -23.13 7.92
CA LEU A 33 1.39 -24.03 6.83
C LEU A 33 1.41 -23.32 5.45
N LEU A 34 0.62 -23.83 4.49
CA LEU A 34 0.51 -23.28 3.13
C LEU A 34 -0.04 -21.85 3.11
N ILE A 35 -0.90 -21.50 4.05
CA ILE A 35 -1.64 -20.23 4.04
C ILE A 35 -0.71 -19.05 4.27
N GLN A 36 0.33 -19.23 5.09
CA GLN A 36 1.35 -18.22 5.33
C GLN A 36 2.10 -17.81 4.06
N LYS A 37 2.22 -18.71 3.06
CA LYS A 37 2.95 -18.41 1.81
C LYS A 37 2.35 -17.25 1.02
N ILE A 38 1.10 -16.86 1.29
CA ILE A 38 0.49 -15.64 0.73
C ILE A 38 1.31 -14.38 1.05
N PHE A 39 2.03 -14.37 2.19
CA PHE A 39 2.84 -13.22 2.61
C PHE A 39 4.00 -12.91 1.66
N TYR A 40 4.51 -13.90 0.91
CA TYR A 40 5.59 -13.68 -0.05
C TYR A 40 5.20 -12.76 -1.22
N PHE A 41 3.91 -12.54 -1.47
CA PHE A 41 3.46 -11.58 -2.48
C PHE A 41 2.52 -10.52 -1.91
N HIS A 42 1.72 -10.85 -0.89
CA HIS A 42 0.83 -9.90 -0.22
C HIS A 42 1.60 -8.74 0.43
N VAL A 43 2.59 -9.05 1.27
CA VAL A 43 3.33 -8.02 2.02
C VAL A 43 4.17 -7.15 1.08
N PRO A 44 4.96 -7.70 0.13
CA PRO A 44 5.68 -6.88 -0.84
C PRO A 44 4.78 -6.00 -1.70
N SER A 45 3.53 -6.40 -1.95
CA SER A 45 2.59 -5.57 -2.71
C SER A 45 2.18 -4.32 -1.93
N TRP A 46 1.88 -4.44 -0.64
CA TRP A 46 1.63 -3.25 0.18
C TRP A 46 2.86 -2.34 0.24
N VAL A 47 4.06 -2.90 0.39
CA VAL A 47 5.30 -2.11 0.38
C VAL A 47 5.46 -1.39 -0.97
N ALA A 48 5.26 -2.09 -2.10
CA ALA A 48 5.36 -1.51 -3.43
C ALA A 48 4.31 -0.41 -3.66
N MET A 49 3.07 -0.61 -3.17
CA MET A 49 2.03 0.42 -3.19
C MET A 49 2.46 1.65 -2.39
N TYR A 50 2.98 1.49 -1.16
CA TYR A 50 3.46 2.62 -0.35
C TYR A 50 4.66 3.34 -0.97
N CYS A 51 5.59 2.61 -1.60
CA CYS A 51 6.66 3.23 -2.37
C CYS A 51 6.12 4.02 -3.58
N GLY A 52 5.14 3.47 -4.31
CA GLY A 52 4.45 4.16 -5.40
C GLY A 52 3.75 5.43 -4.93
N LEU A 53 3.10 5.39 -3.77
CA LEU A 53 2.49 6.56 -3.13
C LEU A 53 3.52 7.65 -2.86
N LEU A 54 4.67 7.29 -2.29
CA LEU A 54 5.75 8.25 -2.00
C LEU A 54 6.33 8.86 -3.28
N VAL A 55 6.56 8.06 -4.32
CA VAL A 55 7.08 8.57 -5.60
C VAL A 55 6.06 9.47 -6.28
N CYS A 56 4.77 9.09 -6.26
CA CYS A 56 3.68 9.91 -6.79
C CYS A 56 3.61 11.27 -6.07
N ALA A 57 3.63 11.23 -4.74
CA ALA A 57 3.67 12.39 -3.86
C ALA A 57 4.83 13.36 -4.20
N VAL A 58 6.06 12.85 -4.17
CA VAL A 58 7.26 13.66 -4.40
C VAL A 58 7.32 14.20 -5.83
N GLY A 59 6.99 13.37 -6.83
CA GLY A 59 6.96 13.77 -8.23
C GLY A 59 5.93 14.88 -8.50
N SER A 60 4.75 14.77 -7.86
CA SER A 60 3.67 15.74 -7.96
C SER A 60 4.00 17.08 -7.32
N ILE A 61 4.58 17.06 -6.11
CA ILE A 61 5.06 18.26 -5.43
C ILE A 61 6.12 18.95 -6.30
N TRP A 62 7.08 18.19 -6.82
CA TRP A 62 8.13 18.75 -7.66
C TRP A 62 7.55 19.34 -8.96
N TYR A 63 6.61 18.67 -9.61
CA TYR A 63 5.92 19.21 -10.77
C TYR A 63 5.20 20.53 -10.46
N LEU A 64 4.49 20.61 -9.32
CA LEU A 64 3.77 21.81 -8.90
C LEU A 64 4.68 23.03 -8.74
N PHE A 65 5.84 22.87 -8.11
CA PHE A 65 6.74 24.00 -7.83
C PHE A 65 7.66 24.36 -8.99
N LYS A 66 8.13 23.39 -9.77
CA LYS A 66 9.13 23.63 -10.83
C LYS A 66 8.60 23.46 -12.25
N GLY A 67 7.33 23.07 -12.43
CA GLY A 67 6.74 22.82 -13.75
C GLY A 67 7.42 21.68 -14.53
N ASN A 68 8.16 20.80 -13.85
CA ASN A 68 8.99 19.79 -14.52
C ASN A 68 8.14 18.62 -15.05
N ARG A 69 7.93 18.56 -16.38
CA ARG A 69 7.18 17.48 -17.05
C ARG A 69 7.76 16.08 -16.85
N VAL A 70 9.04 15.96 -16.49
CA VAL A 70 9.65 14.65 -16.17
C VAL A 70 9.11 14.15 -14.83
N ALA A 71 9.00 15.03 -13.84
CA ALA A 71 8.49 14.68 -12.51
C ALA A 71 7.00 14.27 -12.56
N ASP A 72 6.22 14.95 -13.41
CA ASP A 72 4.83 14.60 -13.68
C ASP A 72 4.66 13.19 -14.26
N ARG A 73 5.48 12.81 -15.24
CA ARG A 73 5.47 11.44 -15.78
C ARG A 73 5.84 10.38 -14.75
N TYR A 74 6.79 10.66 -13.87
CA TYR A 74 7.12 9.74 -12.77
C TYR A 74 5.95 9.59 -11.80
N ALA A 75 5.23 10.68 -11.51
CA ALA A 75 4.08 10.64 -10.62
C ALA A 75 2.93 9.82 -11.20
N GLU A 76 2.66 10.00 -12.49
CA GLU A 76 1.68 9.21 -13.24
C GLU A 76 2.00 7.71 -13.23
N SER A 77 3.21 7.33 -13.65
CA SER A 77 3.60 5.91 -13.62
C SER A 77 3.56 5.33 -12.21
N ALA A 78 3.90 6.13 -11.18
CA ALA A 78 3.81 5.67 -9.80
C ALA A 78 2.36 5.45 -9.35
N ALA A 79 1.42 6.29 -9.78
CA ALA A 79 0.00 6.11 -9.46
C ALA A 79 -0.60 4.84 -10.07
N GLU A 80 -0.18 4.45 -11.27
CA GLU A 80 -0.54 3.15 -11.86
C GLU A 80 -0.04 1.97 -11.01
N LEU A 81 1.19 2.07 -10.46
CA LEU A 81 1.72 1.05 -9.56
C LEU A 81 0.93 0.97 -8.25
N VAL A 82 0.49 2.10 -7.70
CA VAL A 82 -0.38 2.13 -6.51
C VAL A 82 -1.66 1.36 -6.76
N LEU A 83 -2.28 1.54 -7.93
CA LEU A 83 -3.49 0.81 -8.30
C LEU A 83 -3.24 -0.70 -8.43
N LEU A 84 -2.19 -1.09 -9.15
CA LEU A 84 -1.85 -2.49 -9.40
C LEU A 84 -1.56 -3.23 -8.09
N PHE A 85 -0.67 -2.70 -7.28
CA PHE A 85 -0.25 -3.36 -6.05
C PHE A 85 -1.27 -3.25 -4.93
N GLY A 86 -2.00 -2.13 -4.85
CA GLY A 86 -3.11 -1.99 -3.91
C GLY A 86 -4.24 -2.96 -4.20
N LEU A 87 -4.58 -3.20 -5.48
CA LEU A 87 -5.55 -4.23 -5.86
C LEU A 87 -5.07 -5.61 -5.43
N ASN A 88 -3.79 -5.92 -5.66
CA ASN A 88 -3.23 -7.20 -5.21
C ASN A 88 -3.34 -7.36 -3.70
N GLY A 89 -3.01 -6.32 -2.91
CA GLY A 89 -3.17 -6.31 -1.46
C GLY A 89 -4.63 -6.49 -1.00
N LEU A 90 -5.57 -5.79 -1.65
CA LEU A 90 -7.00 -5.84 -1.35
C LEU A 90 -7.68 -7.17 -1.73
N VAL A 91 -7.15 -7.90 -2.69
CA VAL A 91 -7.64 -9.24 -3.06
C VAL A 91 -7.00 -10.32 -2.19
N SER A 92 -5.68 -10.26 -2.01
CA SER A 92 -4.95 -11.29 -1.25
C SER A 92 -5.17 -11.19 0.26
N GLY A 93 -5.46 -10.00 0.78
CA GLY A 93 -5.77 -9.79 2.21
C GLY A 93 -6.98 -10.60 2.69
N PRO A 94 -8.17 -10.42 2.08
CA PRO A 94 -9.36 -11.19 2.42
C PRO A 94 -9.19 -12.71 2.33
N LEU A 95 -8.45 -13.18 1.32
CA LEU A 95 -8.16 -14.62 1.16
C LEU A 95 -7.40 -15.18 2.36
N TRP A 96 -6.40 -14.45 2.86
CA TRP A 96 -5.70 -14.81 4.08
C TRP A 96 -6.58 -14.64 5.32
N ALA A 97 -7.28 -13.52 5.44
CA ALA A 97 -8.10 -13.18 6.62
C ALA A 97 -9.19 -14.22 6.89
N ARG A 98 -9.81 -14.75 5.83
CA ARG A 98 -10.83 -15.81 5.96
C ARG A 98 -10.29 -17.03 6.69
N LYS A 99 -9.02 -17.39 6.46
CA LYS A 99 -8.40 -18.54 7.09
C LYS A 99 -7.78 -18.22 8.45
N ALA A 100 -7.24 -17.02 8.62
CA ALA A 100 -6.61 -16.60 9.87
C ALA A 100 -7.64 -16.28 10.98
N TRP A 101 -8.71 -15.55 10.65
CA TRP A 101 -9.68 -15.01 11.63
C TRP A 101 -11.13 -15.42 11.34
N GLY A 102 -11.38 -16.26 10.34
CA GLY A 102 -12.72 -16.72 9.99
C GLY A 102 -13.58 -15.73 9.21
N VAL A 103 -13.10 -14.50 8.96
CA VAL A 103 -13.84 -13.43 8.28
C VAL A 103 -13.05 -12.87 7.10
N TRP A 104 -13.74 -12.51 6.02
CA TRP A 104 -13.09 -11.97 4.81
C TRP A 104 -12.60 -10.54 4.98
N TRP A 105 -13.27 -9.74 5.81
CA TRP A 105 -12.96 -8.34 6.00
C TRP A 105 -13.34 -7.91 7.39
N GLN A 106 -12.45 -7.15 8.03
CA GLN A 106 -12.78 -6.41 9.23
C GLN A 106 -12.89 -4.93 8.87
N TRP A 107 -13.94 -4.28 9.36
CA TRP A 107 -14.15 -2.84 9.15
C TRP A 107 -13.35 -2.01 10.15
N ASP A 108 -12.13 -2.44 10.44
CA ASP A 108 -11.23 -1.70 11.31
C ASP A 108 -10.60 -0.52 10.56
N ALA A 109 -10.03 0.40 11.33
CA ALA A 109 -9.49 1.65 10.79
C ALA A 109 -8.32 1.43 9.83
N LYS A 110 -7.58 0.31 9.88
CA LYS A 110 -6.44 0.03 9.00
C LYS A 110 -6.89 -0.53 7.66
N LEU A 111 -7.81 -1.49 7.66
CA LEU A 111 -8.29 -2.10 6.42
C LEU A 111 -9.18 -1.13 5.61
N THR A 112 -10.10 -0.45 6.30
CA THR A 112 -11.05 0.47 5.66
C THR A 112 -10.36 1.65 4.99
N SER A 113 -9.35 2.21 5.63
CA SER A 113 -8.56 3.32 5.11
C SER A 113 -7.64 2.92 3.95
N ALA A 114 -7.07 1.71 3.97
CA ALA A 114 -6.32 1.18 2.83
C ALA A 114 -7.22 1.03 1.58
N LEU A 115 -8.46 0.55 1.77
CA LEU A 115 -9.47 0.51 0.72
C LEU A 115 -9.83 1.92 0.22
N LEU A 116 -10.10 2.86 1.13
CA LEU A 116 -10.41 4.25 0.76
C LEU A 116 -9.27 4.90 -0.02
N LEU A 117 -8.03 4.71 0.44
CA LEU A 117 -6.84 5.22 -0.24
C LEU A 117 -6.72 4.68 -1.66
N TRP A 118 -6.97 3.38 -1.84
CA TRP A 118 -6.96 2.77 -3.16
C TRP A 118 -8.06 3.33 -4.07
N LEU A 119 -9.29 3.50 -3.55
CA LEU A 119 -10.41 4.10 -4.30
C LEU A 119 -10.12 5.56 -4.72
N ILE A 120 -9.43 6.33 -3.87
CA ILE A 120 -8.98 7.68 -4.20
C ILE A 120 -7.99 7.63 -5.39
N PHE A 121 -7.08 6.65 -5.42
CA PHE A 121 -6.18 6.45 -6.56
C PHE A 121 -6.89 5.96 -7.82
N VAL A 122 -8.01 5.23 -7.70
CA VAL A 122 -8.85 4.87 -8.85
C VAL A 122 -9.48 6.11 -9.46
N ALA A 123 -9.97 7.04 -8.63
CA ALA A 123 -10.52 8.31 -9.10
C ALA A 123 -9.43 9.27 -9.64
N TYR A 124 -8.20 9.18 -9.12
CA TYR A 124 -7.10 10.06 -9.49
C TYR A 124 -6.74 10.00 -10.98
N LEU A 125 -6.55 8.81 -11.56
CA LEU A 125 -6.10 8.71 -12.97
C LEU A 125 -7.10 9.33 -13.96
N PRO A 126 -8.41 9.03 -13.92
CA PRO A 126 -9.39 9.67 -14.79
C PRO A 126 -9.49 11.18 -14.58
N VAL A 127 -9.40 11.66 -13.34
CA VAL A 127 -9.45 13.11 -13.07
C VAL A 127 -8.19 13.80 -13.60
N ARG A 128 -7.04 13.15 -13.58
CA ARG A 128 -5.82 13.71 -14.18
C ARG A 128 -5.91 13.80 -15.70
N GLU A 129 -6.50 12.80 -16.35
CA GLU A 129 -6.64 12.77 -17.82
C GLU A 129 -7.73 13.73 -18.31
N TYR A 130 -8.89 13.76 -17.64
CA TYR A 130 -10.07 14.47 -18.13
C TYR A 130 -10.46 15.72 -17.32
N GLY A 131 -9.89 15.90 -16.12
CA GLY A 131 -10.30 16.94 -15.17
C GLY A 131 -9.64 18.31 -15.33
N GLY A 132 -8.83 18.53 -16.37
CA GLY A 132 -8.22 19.84 -16.64
C GLY A 132 -7.31 20.33 -15.49
N GLY A 133 -7.46 21.61 -15.07
CA GLY A 133 -6.60 22.25 -14.07
C GLY A 133 -6.76 21.76 -12.62
N PHE A 134 -7.68 20.82 -12.35
CA PHE A 134 -7.96 20.30 -11.01
C PHE A 134 -7.01 19.17 -10.55
N ALA A 135 -6.14 18.67 -11.44
CA ALA A 135 -5.19 17.60 -11.12
C ALA A 135 -4.21 17.98 -9.99
N ALA A 136 -3.71 19.21 -9.98
CA ALA A 136 -2.74 19.69 -8.98
C ALA A 136 -3.35 19.86 -7.56
N PRO A 137 -4.51 20.50 -7.38
CA PRO A 137 -5.21 20.53 -6.09
C PRO A 137 -5.58 19.14 -5.56
N LEU A 138 -6.05 18.24 -6.43
CA LEU A 138 -6.41 16.87 -6.06
C LEU A 138 -5.21 16.11 -5.48
N LEU A 139 -4.02 16.30 -6.03
CA LEU A 139 -2.77 15.71 -5.54
C LEU A 139 -2.39 16.19 -4.14
N VAL A 140 -2.57 17.48 -3.85
CA VAL A 140 -2.33 18.04 -2.51
C VAL A 140 -3.33 17.47 -1.51
N SER A 141 -4.60 17.31 -1.90
CA SER A 141 -5.63 16.67 -1.08
C SER A 141 -5.35 15.18 -0.84
N MET A 142 -4.82 14.46 -1.83
CA MET A 142 -4.42 13.06 -1.69
C MET A 142 -3.21 12.89 -0.77
N LEU A 143 -2.22 13.77 -0.88
CA LEU A 143 -1.09 13.85 0.04
C LEU A 143 -1.51 14.11 1.48
N ALA A 144 -2.43 15.06 1.68
CA ALA A 144 -3.01 15.33 2.98
C ALA A 144 -3.77 14.11 3.52
N PHE A 145 -4.51 13.39 2.68
CA PHE A 145 -5.20 12.16 3.07
C PHE A 145 -4.22 11.04 3.44
N VAL A 146 -3.12 10.85 2.70
CA VAL A 146 -2.08 9.87 3.04
C VAL A 146 -1.39 10.22 4.36
N LEU A 147 -1.03 11.48 4.57
CA LEU A 147 -0.45 11.96 5.82
C LEU A 147 -1.42 11.78 6.99
N LEU A 148 -2.69 12.12 6.79
CA LEU A 148 -3.75 11.91 7.78
C LEU A 148 -3.94 10.41 8.07
N PHE A 149 -3.93 9.56 7.06
CA PHE A 149 -4.07 8.12 7.22
C PHE A 149 -2.91 7.51 8.03
N VAL A 150 -1.68 7.87 7.68
CA VAL A 150 -0.48 7.42 8.43
C VAL A 150 -0.51 7.95 9.86
N LEU A 151 -0.93 9.21 10.06
CA LEU A 151 -1.10 9.79 11.38
C LEU A 151 -2.16 9.04 12.20
N LEU A 152 -3.33 8.75 11.62
CA LEU A 152 -4.40 8.00 12.30
C LEU A 152 -3.97 6.57 12.65
N LEU A 153 -3.18 5.92 11.80
CA LEU A 153 -2.59 4.62 12.13
C LEU A 153 -1.60 4.72 13.30
N MET A 154 -0.71 5.71 13.28
CA MET A 154 0.26 5.92 14.36
C MET A 154 -0.43 6.25 15.68
N VAL A 155 -1.44 7.11 15.66
CA VAL A 155 -2.26 7.45 16.82
C VAL A 155 -2.97 6.20 17.34
N ARG A 156 -3.54 5.36 16.47
CA ARG A 156 -4.21 4.12 16.90
C ARG A 156 -3.24 3.11 17.53
N VAL A 157 -2.06 2.93 16.94
CA VAL A 157 -1.01 2.06 17.50
C VAL A 157 -0.55 2.59 18.86
N HIS A 158 -0.37 3.90 18.97
CA HIS A 158 0.02 4.54 20.22
C HIS A 158 -1.08 4.42 21.29
N LEU A 159 -2.35 4.65 20.94
CA LEU A 159 -3.47 4.46 21.86
C LEU A 159 -3.58 3.01 22.33
N ALA A 160 -3.46 2.03 21.43
CA ALA A 160 -3.51 0.62 21.78
C ALA A 160 -2.42 0.26 22.81
N ALA A 161 -1.19 0.77 22.61
CA ALA A 161 -0.10 0.57 23.58
C ALA A 161 -0.37 1.19 24.96
N HIS A 162 -1.21 2.22 25.05
CA HIS A 162 -1.61 2.83 26.32
C HIS A 162 -2.86 2.19 26.93
N GLN A 163 -3.71 1.54 26.12
CA GLN A 163 -4.86 0.79 26.64
C GLN A 163 -4.38 -0.40 27.46
N ASP A 164 -3.39 -1.15 26.98
CA ASP A 164 -2.82 -2.29 27.71
C ASP A 164 -2.27 -1.88 29.10
N ALA A 165 -1.61 -0.71 29.16
CA ALA A 165 -1.08 -0.16 30.40
C ALA A 165 -2.18 0.33 31.36
N LEU A 166 -3.28 0.84 30.83
CA LEU A 166 -4.43 1.24 31.64
C LEU A 166 -5.16 0.00 32.17
N ASP A 167 -5.35 -1.03 31.36
CA ASP A 167 -6.01 -2.27 31.77
C ASP A 167 -5.23 -2.96 32.91
N GLU A 168 -3.90 -2.97 32.87
CA GLU A 168 -3.08 -3.44 34.00
C GLU A 168 -3.31 -2.64 35.29
N LEU A 169 -3.40 -1.30 35.20
CA LEU A 169 -3.63 -0.43 36.36
C LEU A 169 -5.05 -0.56 36.93
N TYR A 170 -6.05 -0.74 36.06
CA TYR A 170 -7.43 -0.99 36.48
C TYR A 170 -7.54 -2.32 37.22
N LEU A 171 -6.96 -3.38 36.68
CA LEU A 171 -6.95 -4.70 37.35
C LEU A 171 -6.18 -4.67 38.68
N ALA A 172 -5.11 -3.89 38.78
CA ALA A 172 -4.36 -3.71 40.02
C ALA A 172 -5.05 -2.84 41.09
N HIS A 173 -6.22 -2.24 40.80
CA HIS A 173 -7.02 -1.45 41.74
C HIS A 173 -8.37 -2.11 42.10
N GLU A 174 -8.71 -3.24 41.48
CA GLU A 174 -9.91 -4.02 41.81
C GLU A 174 -9.69 -5.09 42.90
N ASP A 175 -8.45 -5.25 43.39
CA ASP A 175 -8.06 -6.08 44.55
C ASP A 175 -7.90 -5.25 45.85
#